data_AF-A0A497CTD6-F1
#
_entry.id   AF-A0A497CTD6-F1
#
_cell.length_a   1.000
_cell.length_b   1.000
_cell.length_c   1.000
_cell.angle_alpha   90.00
_cell.angle_beta   90.00
_cell.angle_gamma   90.00
#
_symmetry.space_group_name_H-M   'P 1'
#
loop_
_entity.id
_entity.type
_entity.pdbx_description
1 polymer ?
#
loop_
_entity_poly.entity_id
_entity_poly.type
_entity_poly.pdbx_seq_one_letter_code
_entity_poly.pdbx_strand_id
1 'polypeptide(L)'
;MTVGILILVFVIYLFICYLKFLKTQILILKHESIMNILIPYLHFIGIMLLMGSLFGEYVLLRPGITKNQIKLLSVADLIYWISAVTILISGLLRWFMIDPKGADYFNHQPLFHIKLTVFVVIAILSIIPTLKFLKWKKQVRADDSFVPGDKEIKKQLTFVRIEMLLIAIIPLLAVLVAQNVRM
;
A
#
# COMPACT_ATOMS: atom_id res chain seq x y z
N MET A 1 24.43 1.62 -7.49
CA MET A 1 24.14 3.06 -7.35
C MET A 1 22.73 3.47 -7.77
N THR A 2 22.03 2.74 -8.65
CA THR A 2 20.71 3.13 -9.19
C THR A 2 19.52 2.92 -8.24
N VAL A 3 19.52 1.89 -7.41
CA VAL A 3 18.40 1.60 -6.48
C VAL A 3 18.32 2.59 -5.32
N GLY A 4 19.47 3.05 -4.81
CA GLY A 4 19.52 4.02 -3.70
C GLY A 4 18.99 5.40 -4.08
N ILE A 5 19.25 5.84 -5.32
CA ILE A 5 18.74 7.11 -5.85
C ILE A 5 17.21 7.03 -6.05
N LEU A 6 16.69 5.90 -6.53
CA LEU A 6 15.24 5.70 -6.70
C LEU A 6 14.50 5.74 -5.35
N ILE A 7 15.06 5.10 -4.32
CA ILE A 7 14.51 5.11 -2.95
C ILE A 7 14.54 6.52 -2.39
N LEU A 8 15.66 7.24 -2.55
CA LEU A 8 15.80 8.61 -2.08
C LEU A 8 14.79 9.54 -2.78
N VAL A 9 14.63 9.42 -4.10
CA VAL A 9 13.66 10.21 -4.87
C VAL A 9 12.23 9.88 -4.45
N PHE A 10 11.90 8.61 -4.21
CA PHE A 10 10.58 8.20 -3.73
C PHE A 10 10.28 8.72 -2.32
N VAL A 11 11.26 8.64 -1.39
CA VAL A 11 11.15 9.16 -0.02
C VAL A 11 11.04 10.70 -0.02
N ILE A 12 11.84 11.39 -0.84
CA ILE A 12 11.77 12.85 -1.01
C ILE A 12 10.42 13.25 -1.61
N TYR A 13 9.91 12.51 -2.59
CA TYR A 13 8.61 12.78 -3.20
C TYR A 13 7.46 12.60 -2.19
N LEU A 14 7.49 11.53 -1.41
CA LEU A 14 6.55 11.30 -0.31
C LEU A 14 6.60 12.43 0.74
N PHE A 15 7.81 12.87 1.09
CA PHE A 15 8.03 13.94 2.06
C PHE A 15 7.54 15.30 1.54
N ILE A 16 7.78 15.63 0.27
CA ILE A 16 7.26 16.85 -0.37
C ILE A 16 5.73 16.83 -0.46
N CYS A 17 5.14 15.69 -0.79
CA CYS A 17 3.68 15.51 -0.78
C CYS A 17 3.11 15.69 0.64
N TYR A 18 3.77 15.14 1.66
CA TYR A 18 3.41 15.30 3.06
C TYR A 18 3.44 16.77 3.50
N LEU A 19 4.49 17.52 3.14
CA LEU A 19 4.61 18.94 3.46
C LEU A 19 3.51 19.80 2.81
N LYS A 20 3.15 19.52 1.54
CA LYS A 20 2.01 20.19 0.88
C LYS A 20 0.67 19.86 1.56
N PHE A 21 0.49 18.62 2.01
CA PHE A 21 -0.71 18.18 2.71
C PHE A 21 -0.84 18.87 4.09
N LEU A 22 0.24 18.92 4.86
CA LEU A 22 0.27 19.55 6.19
C LEU A 22 -0.05 21.05 6.12
N LYS A 23 0.50 21.75 5.12
CA LYS A 23 0.26 23.19 4.91
C LYS A 23 -1.21 23.49 4.58
N THR A 24 -1.90 22.57 3.92
CA THR A 24 -3.31 22.71 3.55
C THR A 24 -4.25 22.47 4.75
N GLN A 25 -3.87 21.55 5.65
CA GLN A 25 -4.66 21.19 6.84
C GLN A 25 -4.61 22.24 7.96
N ILE A 26 -3.45 22.90 8.16
CA ILE A 26 -3.29 23.93 9.21
C ILE A 26 -4.24 25.13 9.03
N LEU A 27 -4.63 25.44 7.79
CA LEU A 27 -5.56 26.54 7.46
C LEU A 27 -7.04 26.22 7.75
N ILE A 28 -7.40 24.95 7.99
CA ILE A 28 -8.79 24.48 8.17
C ILE A 28 -9.17 24.36 9.67
N LEU A 29 -8.21 24.55 10.58
CA LEU A 29 -8.22 24.11 11.99
C LEU A 29 -9.21 24.76 12.98
N LYS A 30 -10.20 25.56 12.57
CA LYS A 30 -11.00 26.31 13.57
C LYS A 30 -12.28 25.63 14.08
N HIS A 31 -12.79 24.54 13.48
CA HIS A 31 -14.06 23.94 13.95
C HIS A 31 -14.33 22.46 13.57
N GLU A 32 -13.30 21.63 13.35
CA GLU A 32 -13.46 20.23 12.93
C GLU A 32 -13.15 19.24 14.07
N SER A 33 -13.86 18.11 14.14
CA SER A 33 -13.62 17.07 15.15
C SER A 33 -12.24 16.42 14.94
N ILE A 34 -11.57 16.02 16.02
CA ILE A 34 -10.23 15.38 15.95
C ILE A 34 -10.24 14.15 15.02
N MET A 35 -11.35 13.41 14.96
CA MET A 35 -11.51 12.24 14.10
C MET A 35 -11.50 12.59 12.61
N ASN A 36 -12.01 13.76 12.22
CA ASN A 36 -12.03 14.24 10.84
C ASN A 36 -10.61 14.53 10.32
N ILE A 37 -9.65 14.74 11.22
CA ILE A 37 -8.24 14.95 10.90
C ILE A 37 -7.47 13.62 10.98
N LEU A 38 -7.63 12.90 12.09
CA LEU A 38 -6.83 11.71 12.38
C LEU A 38 -7.09 10.56 11.40
N ILE A 39 -8.35 10.32 11.02
CA ILE A 39 -8.70 9.19 10.14
C ILE A 39 -8.15 9.38 8.73
N PRO A 40 -8.34 10.52 8.05
CA PRO A 40 -7.68 10.77 6.76
C PRO A 40 -6.15 10.76 6.87
N TYR A 41 -5.58 11.32 7.94
CA TYR A 41 -4.14 11.30 8.15
C TYR A 41 -3.59 9.87 8.25
N LEU A 42 -4.22 9.01 9.05
CA LEU A 42 -3.84 7.62 9.20
C LEU A 42 -4.02 6.85 7.89
N HIS A 43 -5.06 7.15 7.11
CA HIS A 43 -5.27 6.58 5.78
C HIS A 43 -4.09 6.89 4.85
N PHE A 44 -3.63 8.15 4.81
CA PHE A 44 -2.48 8.54 3.99
C PHE A 44 -1.18 7.90 4.46
N ILE A 45 -0.93 7.85 5.77
CA ILE A 45 0.23 7.13 6.32
C ILE A 45 0.19 5.65 5.91
N GLY A 46 -0.97 5.01 6.00
CA GLY A 46 -1.17 3.65 5.50
C GLY A 46 -0.79 3.50 4.03
N ILE A 47 -1.25 4.41 3.16
CA ILE A 47 -0.90 4.39 1.72
C ILE A 47 0.62 4.50 1.52
N MET A 48 1.29 5.40 2.24
CA MET A 48 2.74 5.58 2.11
C MET A 48 3.51 4.33 2.55
N LEU A 49 3.12 3.73 3.68
CA LEU A 49 3.74 2.51 4.20
C LEU A 49 3.47 1.30 3.31
N LEU A 50 2.26 1.17 2.76
CA LEU A 50 1.91 0.11 1.82
C LEU A 50 2.76 0.21 0.54
N MET A 51 2.87 1.40 -0.06
CA MET A 51 3.69 1.56 -1.26
C MET A 51 5.18 1.35 -0.97
N GLY A 52 5.68 1.86 0.16
CA GLY A 52 7.08 1.69 0.56
C GLY A 52 7.45 0.23 0.84
N SER A 53 6.58 -0.52 1.52
CA SER A 53 6.79 -1.95 1.80
C SER A 53 6.76 -2.78 0.52
N LEU A 54 5.78 -2.54 -0.37
CA LEU A 54 5.68 -3.25 -1.65
C LEU A 54 6.89 -2.99 -2.56
N PHE A 55 7.38 -1.75 -2.58
CA PHE A 55 8.63 -1.44 -3.27
C PHE A 55 9.84 -2.14 -2.62
N GLY A 56 9.85 -2.24 -1.29
CA GLY A 56 10.83 -3.04 -0.55
C GLY A 56 10.84 -4.51 -0.97
N GLU A 57 9.67 -5.12 -1.10
CA GLU A 57 9.54 -6.49 -1.61
C GLU A 57 10.08 -6.63 -3.03
N TYR A 58 9.73 -5.69 -3.91
CA TYR A 58 10.22 -5.65 -5.29
C TYR A 58 11.75 -5.62 -5.37
N VAL A 59 12.40 -4.81 -4.53
CA VAL A 59 13.86 -4.69 -4.49
C VAL A 59 14.54 -5.93 -3.88
N LEU A 60 13.91 -6.53 -2.88
CA LEU A 60 14.45 -7.71 -2.18
C LEU A 60 14.30 -9.00 -3.00
N LEU A 61 13.23 -9.13 -3.79
CA LEU A 61 12.97 -10.28 -4.65
C LEU A 61 13.91 -10.33 -5.86
N ARG A 62 15.09 -10.91 -5.66
CA ARG A 62 16.10 -11.12 -6.70
C ARG A 62 16.77 -12.49 -6.60
N PRO A 63 17.21 -13.08 -7.72
CA PRO A 63 18.02 -14.31 -7.72
C PRO A 63 19.19 -14.21 -6.73
N GLY A 64 19.46 -15.30 -6.00
CA GLY A 64 20.49 -15.32 -4.96
C GLY A 64 20.16 -14.52 -3.70
N ILE A 65 18.86 -14.34 -3.38
CA ILE A 65 18.41 -13.68 -2.15
C ILE A 65 19.02 -14.37 -0.91
N THR A 66 19.62 -13.57 -0.02
CA THR A 66 20.27 -14.11 1.18
C THR A 66 19.27 -14.38 2.31
N LYS A 67 19.66 -15.19 3.30
CA LYS A 67 18.90 -15.42 4.54
C LYS A 67 18.44 -14.13 5.23
N ASN A 68 19.31 -13.12 5.31
CA ASN A 68 18.96 -11.83 5.92
C ASN A 68 17.94 -11.07 5.07
N GLN A 69 18.05 -11.15 3.74
CA GLN A 69 17.09 -10.53 2.84
C GLN A 69 15.72 -11.22 2.89
N ILE A 70 15.65 -12.54 3.07
CA ILE A 70 14.38 -13.27 3.27
C ILE A 70 13.69 -12.84 4.58
N LYS A 71 14.46 -12.60 5.65
CA LYS A 71 13.91 -12.06 6.89
C LYS A 71 13.36 -10.64 6.71
N LEU A 72 14.12 -9.76 6.03
CA LEU A 72 13.68 -8.41 5.71
C LEU A 72 12.44 -8.41 4.80
N LEU A 73 12.38 -9.33 3.82
CA LEU A 73 11.24 -9.51 2.93
C LEU A 73 9.97 -9.84 3.72
N SER A 74 10.09 -10.70 4.73
CA SER A 74 8.97 -11.05 5.62
C SER A 74 8.54 -9.88 6.52
N VAL A 75 9.44 -8.96 6.85
CA VAL A 75 9.10 -7.74 7.62
C VAL A 75 8.41 -6.72 6.72
N ALA A 76 8.90 -6.54 5.49
CA ALA A 76 8.24 -5.69 4.50
C ALA A 76 6.79 -6.15 4.25
N ASP A 77 6.59 -7.45 4.03
CA ASP A 77 5.27 -8.07 3.84
C ASP A 77 4.35 -7.88 5.07
N LEU A 78 4.87 -7.98 6.28
CA LEU A 78 4.09 -7.66 7.48
C LEU A 78 3.65 -6.19 7.52
N ILE A 79 4.56 -5.26 7.19
CA ILE A 79 4.24 -3.82 7.14
C ILE A 79 3.19 -3.56 6.04
N TYR A 80 3.30 -4.23 4.89
CA TYR A 80 2.31 -4.17 3.82
C TYR A 80 0.91 -4.53 4.33
N TRP A 81 0.75 -5.68 4.99
CA TRP A 81 -0.54 -6.13 5.51
C TRP A 81 -1.11 -5.22 6.59
N ILE A 82 -0.29 -4.77 7.54
CA ILE A 82 -0.72 -3.81 8.57
C ILE A 82 -1.21 -2.51 7.91
N SER A 83 -0.50 -2.06 6.88
CA SER A 83 -0.85 -0.86 6.14
C SER A 83 -2.14 -1.03 5.34
N ALA A 84 -2.33 -2.18 4.68
CA ALA A 84 -3.55 -2.51 3.96
C ALA A 84 -4.78 -2.52 4.89
N VAL A 85 -4.67 -3.15 6.07
CA VAL A 85 -5.74 -3.14 7.08
C VAL A 85 -6.02 -1.72 7.56
N THR A 86 -4.98 -0.92 7.80
CA THR A 86 -5.11 0.48 8.20
C THR A 86 -5.86 1.30 7.15
N ILE A 87 -5.51 1.15 5.87
CA ILE A 87 -6.17 1.83 4.75
C ILE A 87 -7.64 1.41 4.65
N LEU A 88 -7.92 0.10 4.78
CA LEU A 88 -9.28 -0.41 4.67
C LEU A 88 -10.17 0.13 5.79
N ILE A 89 -9.75 -0.02 7.05
CA ILE A 89 -10.51 0.46 8.21
C ILE A 89 -10.74 1.96 8.12
N SER A 90 -9.69 2.75 7.90
CA SER A 90 -9.82 4.21 7.77
C SER A 90 -10.66 4.62 6.56
N GLY A 91 -10.62 3.87 5.45
CA GLY A 91 -11.46 4.09 4.28
C GLY A 91 -12.94 3.84 4.55
N LEU A 92 -13.28 2.76 5.26
CA LEU A 92 -14.64 2.44 5.67
C LEU A 92 -15.20 3.48 6.66
N LEU A 93 -14.39 3.91 7.63
CA LEU A 93 -14.79 4.98 8.57
C LEU A 93 -15.10 6.29 7.84
N ARG A 94 -14.30 6.63 6.81
CA ARG A 94 -14.59 7.80 5.96
C ARG A 94 -15.88 7.64 5.20
N TRP A 95 -16.09 6.49 4.55
CA TRP A 95 -17.31 6.20 3.79
C TRP A 95 -18.56 6.32 4.68
N PHE A 96 -18.59 5.66 5.83
CA PHE A 96 -19.83 5.54 6.61
C PHE A 96 -20.08 6.66 7.63
N MET A 97 -19.04 7.32 8.15
CA MET A 97 -19.18 8.13 9.37
C MET A 97 -18.69 9.57 9.24
N ILE A 98 -17.63 9.82 8.47
CA ILE A 98 -16.84 11.06 8.62
C ILE A 98 -16.87 11.96 7.38
N ASP A 99 -17.04 11.42 6.18
CA ASP A 99 -16.94 12.23 4.97
C ASP A 99 -18.15 13.18 4.80
N PRO A 100 -17.93 14.48 4.59
CA PRO A 100 -19.01 15.47 4.45
C PRO A 100 -19.95 15.22 3.27
N LYS A 101 -19.52 14.48 2.24
CA LYS A 101 -20.40 14.10 1.12
C LYS A 101 -21.48 13.09 1.53
N GLY A 102 -21.34 12.48 2.70
CA GLY A 102 -22.24 11.46 3.24
C GLY A 102 -22.08 10.09 2.55
N ALA A 103 -22.52 9.03 3.23
CA ALA A 103 -22.40 7.66 2.74
C ALA A 103 -23.20 7.43 1.44
N ASP A 104 -24.34 8.12 1.28
CA ASP A 104 -25.24 7.96 0.14
C ASP A 104 -24.58 8.36 -1.19
N TYR A 105 -23.74 9.41 -1.15
CA TYR A 105 -22.94 9.81 -2.30
C TYR A 105 -22.05 8.65 -2.77
N PHE A 106 -21.28 8.03 -1.87
CA PHE A 106 -20.36 6.95 -2.25
C PHE A 106 -21.09 5.68 -2.69
N ASN A 107 -22.26 5.40 -2.12
CA ASN A 107 -23.11 4.26 -2.51
C ASN A 107 -23.54 4.35 -3.98
N HIS A 108 -23.80 5.56 -4.48
CA HIS A 108 -24.24 5.80 -5.85
C HIS A 108 -23.11 6.19 -6.82
N GLN A 109 -21.84 6.12 -6.40
CA GLN A 109 -20.69 6.45 -7.25
C GLN A 109 -19.99 5.17 -7.76
N PRO A 110 -20.16 4.78 -9.03
CA PRO A 110 -19.58 3.53 -9.56
C PRO A 110 -18.06 3.46 -9.45
N LEU A 111 -17.37 4.58 -9.69
CA LEU A 111 -15.90 4.67 -9.59
C LEU A 111 -15.39 4.42 -8.17
N PHE A 112 -16.17 4.75 -7.15
CA PHE A 112 -15.82 4.45 -5.76
C PHE A 112 -15.83 2.94 -5.51
N HIS A 113 -16.87 2.24 -6.00
CA HIS A 113 -16.95 0.78 -5.90
C HIS A 113 -15.84 0.10 -6.68
N ILE A 114 -15.52 0.56 -7.89
CA ILE A 114 -14.39 0.02 -8.68
C ILE A 114 -13.08 0.18 -7.91
N LYS A 115 -12.83 1.35 -7.33
CA LYS A 115 -11.64 1.59 -6.48
C LYS A 115 -11.57 0.60 -5.32
N LEU A 116 -12.68 0.36 -4.63
CA LEU A 116 -12.76 -0.58 -3.52
C LEU A 116 -12.54 -2.03 -4.00
N THR A 117 -13.15 -2.43 -5.11
CA THR A 117 -12.96 -3.74 -5.72
C THR A 117 -11.51 -3.97 -6.11
N VAL A 118 -10.85 -2.99 -6.74
CA VAL A 118 -9.43 -3.08 -7.08
C VAL A 118 -8.59 -3.29 -5.82
N PHE A 119 -8.87 -2.56 -4.74
CA PHE A 119 -8.18 -2.74 -3.47
C PHE A 119 -8.37 -4.15 -2.88
N VAL A 120 -9.59 -4.70 -2.93
CA VAL A 120 -9.87 -6.08 -2.47
C VAL A 120 -9.16 -7.11 -3.35
N VAL A 121 -9.15 -6.93 -4.68
CA VAL A 121 -8.44 -7.80 -5.61
C VAL A 121 -6.94 -7.82 -5.31
N ILE A 122 -6.33 -6.66 -5.04
CA ILE A 122 -4.93 -6.56 -4.63
C ILE A 122 -4.70 -7.35 -3.34
N ALA A 123 -5.54 -7.18 -2.32
CA ALA A 123 -5.41 -7.88 -1.05
C ALA A 123 -5.55 -9.40 -1.18
N ILE A 124 -6.39 -9.89 -2.10
CA ILE A 124 -6.49 -11.33 -2.39
C ILE A 124 -5.23 -11.81 -3.13
N LEU A 125 -4.76 -11.04 -4.11
CA LEU A 125 -3.56 -11.35 -4.89
C LEU A 125 -2.32 -11.49 -4.00
N SER A 126 -2.18 -10.59 -3.02
CA SER A 126 -1.03 -10.53 -2.11
C SER A 126 -0.93 -11.74 -1.17
N ILE A 127 -2.01 -12.51 -0.97
CA ILE A 127 -1.95 -13.75 -0.18
C ILE A 127 -0.95 -14.74 -0.78
N ILE A 128 -0.83 -14.80 -2.12
CA ILE A 128 0.06 -15.75 -2.81
C ILE A 128 1.54 -15.51 -2.46
N PRO A 129 2.12 -14.31 -2.67
CA PRO A 129 3.50 -14.03 -2.27
C PRO A 129 3.71 -14.13 -0.76
N THR A 130 2.77 -13.66 0.07
CA THR A 130 2.86 -13.76 1.54
C THR A 130 3.05 -15.19 2.03
N LEU A 131 2.23 -16.14 1.54
CA LEU A 131 2.36 -17.55 1.91
C LEU A 131 3.73 -18.12 1.51
N LYS A 132 4.29 -17.68 0.38
CA LYS A 132 5.62 -18.07 -0.07
C LYS A 132 6.72 -17.47 0.78
N PHE A 133 6.66 -16.20 1.13
CA PHE A 133 7.66 -15.55 1.99
C PHE A 133 7.67 -16.19 3.38
N LEU A 134 6.50 -16.48 3.96
CA LEU A 134 6.38 -17.20 5.22
C LEU A 134 6.98 -18.61 5.15
N LYS A 135 6.77 -19.33 4.04
CA LYS A 135 7.39 -20.65 3.82
C LYS A 135 8.91 -20.53 3.76
N TRP A 136 9.45 -19.60 2.98
CA TRP A 136 10.90 -19.38 2.88
C TRP A 136 11.51 -18.98 4.22
N LYS A 137 10.85 -18.11 4.99
CA LYS A 137 11.28 -17.75 6.36
C LYS A 137 11.41 -18.97 7.27
N LYS A 138 10.48 -19.93 7.17
CA LYS A 138 10.54 -21.20 7.92
C LYS A 138 11.70 -22.09 7.44
N GLN A 139 11.89 -22.21 6.13
CA GLN A 139 12.96 -23.03 5.54
C GLN A 139 14.35 -22.52 5.92
N VAL A 140 14.56 -21.20 5.81
CA VAL A 140 15.80 -20.52 6.23
C VAL A 140 16.09 -20.65 7.73
N ARG A 141 15.07 -20.87 8.55
CA ARG A 141 15.23 -21.13 9.99
C ARG A 141 15.64 -22.57 10.27
N ALA A 142 15.26 -23.51 9.41
CA ALA A 142 15.57 -24.93 9.54
C ALA A 142 16.91 -25.30 8.88
N ASP A 143 17.26 -24.63 7.78
CA ASP A 143 18.48 -24.87 7.00
C ASP A 143 19.08 -23.52 6.55
N ASP A 144 20.30 -23.24 7.02
CA ASP A 144 21.02 -21.99 6.73
C ASP A 144 21.53 -21.91 5.29
N SER A 145 21.60 -23.06 4.58
CA SER A 145 22.01 -23.14 3.18
C SER A 145 20.83 -22.99 2.21
N PHE A 146 19.60 -22.92 2.71
CA PHE A 146 18.41 -22.80 1.87
C PHE A 146 18.41 -21.49 1.06
N VAL A 147 18.27 -21.62 -0.26
CA VAL A 147 18.08 -20.52 -1.20
C VAL A 147 16.87 -20.83 -2.09
N PRO A 148 15.87 -19.93 -2.19
CA PRO A 148 14.75 -20.11 -3.10
C PRO A 148 15.21 -20.21 -4.56
N GLY A 149 14.59 -21.09 -5.34
CA GLY A 149 14.93 -21.24 -6.76
C GLY A 149 14.51 -20.02 -7.59
N ASP A 150 15.32 -19.65 -8.57
CA ASP A 150 15.12 -18.45 -9.41
C ASP A 150 13.75 -18.39 -10.10
N LYS A 151 13.22 -19.55 -10.53
CA LYS A 151 11.88 -19.63 -11.13
C LYS A 151 10.79 -19.23 -10.14
N GLU A 152 10.91 -19.63 -8.87
CA GLU A 152 9.95 -19.23 -7.84
C GLU A 152 10.05 -17.74 -7.53
N ILE A 153 11.27 -17.19 -7.48
CA ILE A 153 11.50 -15.75 -7.27
C ILE A 153 10.86 -14.94 -8.39
N LYS A 154 11.11 -15.29 -9.67
CA LYS A 154 10.51 -14.60 -10.82
C LYS A 154 8.98 -14.66 -10.80
N LYS A 155 8.41 -15.77 -10.34
CA LYS A 155 6.95 -15.90 -10.15
C LYS A 155 6.44 -14.91 -9.10
N GLN A 156 7.06 -14.83 -7.92
CA GLN A 156 6.64 -13.88 -6.88
C GLN A 156 6.83 -12.42 -7.32
N LEU A 157 7.93 -12.14 -8.03
CA LEU A 157 8.19 -10.80 -8.58
C LEU A 157 7.11 -10.37 -9.57
N THR A 158 6.50 -11.30 -10.30
CA THR A 158 5.40 -11.01 -11.22
C THR A 158 4.14 -10.58 -10.46
N PHE A 159 3.80 -11.26 -9.36
CA PHE A 159 2.69 -10.86 -8.49
C PHE A 159 2.90 -9.47 -7.91
N VAL A 160 4.07 -9.21 -7.32
CA VAL A 160 4.43 -7.89 -6.78
C VAL A 160 4.36 -6.79 -7.84
N ARG A 161 4.79 -7.06 -9.09
CA ARG A 161 4.64 -6.10 -10.19
C ARG A 161 3.19 -5.80 -10.55
N ILE A 162 2.34 -6.83 -10.58
CA ILE A 162 0.91 -6.65 -10.84
C ILE A 162 0.27 -5.84 -9.72
N GLU A 163 0.61 -6.12 -8.45
CA GLU A 163 0.12 -5.36 -7.30
C GLU A 163 0.53 -3.89 -7.38
N MET A 164 1.79 -3.60 -7.72
CA MET A 164 2.26 -2.21 -7.91
C MET A 164 1.45 -1.48 -9.00
N LEU A 165 1.18 -2.14 -10.13
CA LEU A 165 0.38 -1.56 -11.21
C LEU A 165 -1.07 -1.30 -10.77
N LEU A 166 -1.70 -2.26 -10.09
CA LEU A 166 -3.06 -2.12 -9.59
C LEU A 166 -3.16 -1.01 -8.54
N ILE A 167 -2.19 -0.92 -7.63
CA ILE A 167 -2.15 0.14 -6.61
C ILE A 167 -1.96 1.52 -7.25
N ALA A 168 -1.19 1.63 -8.34
CA ALA A 168 -1.03 2.89 -9.07
C ALA A 168 -2.33 3.40 -9.71
N ILE A 169 -3.29 2.51 -9.99
CA ILE A 169 -4.61 2.87 -10.54
C ILE A 169 -5.53 3.47 -9.44
N ILE A 170 -5.37 3.06 -8.17
CA ILE A 170 -6.24 3.51 -7.07
C ILE A 170 -6.25 5.05 -6.90
N PRO A 171 -5.10 5.76 -6.88
CA PRO A 171 -5.08 7.22 -6.83
C PRO A 171 -5.80 7.89 -8.01
N LEU A 172 -5.68 7.35 -9.22
CA LEU A 172 -6.40 7.85 -10.39
C LEU A 172 -7.91 7.77 -10.18
N LEU A 173 -8.41 6.60 -9.77
CA LEU A 173 -9.83 6.43 -9.45
C LEU A 173 -10.28 7.37 -8.33
N ALA A 174 -9.45 7.59 -7.31
CA ALA A 174 -9.74 8.52 -6.23
C ALA A 174 -9.89 9.98 -6.73
N VAL A 175 -9.05 10.42 -7.67
CA VAL A 175 -9.16 11.75 -8.30
C VAL A 175 -10.44 11.86 -9.12
N LEU A 176 -10.79 10.84 -9.91
CA LEU A 176 -12.01 10.84 -10.71
C LEU A 176 -13.28 10.89 -9.84
N VAL A 177 -13.30 10.15 -8.73
CA VAL A 177 -14.37 10.24 -7.72
C VAL A 177 -14.43 11.65 -7.12
N ALA A 178 -13.28 12.24 -6.75
CA ALA A 178 -13.26 13.58 -6.18
C ALA A 178 -13.85 14.64 -7.14
N GLN A 179 -13.64 14.47 -8.45
CA GLN A 179 -14.16 15.32 -9.52
C GLN A 179 -15.61 15.02 -9.94
N ASN A 180 -16.30 14.06 -9.31
CA ASN A 180 -17.66 13.63 -9.68
C ASN A 180 -17.79 13.17 -11.15
N VAL A 181 -16.74 12.58 -11.73
CA VAL A 181 -16.83 12.01 -13.08
C VAL A 181 -17.81 10.83 -13.04
N ARG A 182 -18.83 10.87 -13.89
CA ARG A 182 -19.82 9.79 -14.02
C ARG A 182 -19.46 8.93 -15.23
N MET A 183 -19.53 7.61 -15.08
CA MET A 183 -19.44 6.62 -16.17
C MET A 183 -20.83 6.12 -16.52
#